data_AF-A0A821MRG0-F1
#
_entry.id   AF-A0A821MRG0-F1
#
_cell.length_a   1.000
_cell.length_b   1.000
_cell.length_c   1.000
_cell.angle_alpha   90.00
_cell.angle_beta   90.00
_cell.angle_gamma   90.00
#
_symmetry.space_group_name_H-M   'P 1'
#
loop_
_entity.id
_entity.type
_entity.pdbx_description
1 polymer ?
#
loop_
_entity_poly.entity_id
_entity_poly.type
_entity_poly.pdbx_seq_one_letter_code
_entity_poly.pdbx_strand_id
1 'polypeptide(L)'
;MTRLNKFTFNICSVIYPDQLINVPLNEDIKYSFRNFQNNQIISSVNYFSRTELLYCHVYSYPYTWTFYHKIANNFPGGLFKCVREISLYDDRPFEHDFFLRITQSFPFVRKLTIDNHEPQHNNH
;
A
#
# COMPACT_ATOMS: atom_id res chain seq x y z
N MET A 1 2.64 -26.26 25.09
CA MET A 1 3.24 -25.34 24.10
C MET A 1 2.14 -24.81 23.20
N THR A 2 1.79 -23.54 23.33
CA THR A 2 0.83 -22.87 22.43
C THR A 2 1.46 -22.77 21.05
N ARG A 3 0.93 -23.51 20.07
CA ARG A 3 1.30 -23.32 18.66
C ARG A 3 0.78 -21.96 18.22
N LEU A 4 1.65 -21.17 17.58
CA LEU A 4 1.24 -19.93 16.93
C LEU A 4 0.37 -20.30 15.73
N ASN A 5 -0.95 -20.26 15.90
CA ASN A 5 -1.89 -20.74 14.88
C ASN A 5 -2.16 -19.69 13.78
N LYS A 6 -1.79 -18.42 14.01
CA LYS A 6 -1.98 -17.33 13.06
C LYS A 6 -0.93 -16.25 13.28
N PHE A 7 -0.21 -15.91 12.22
CA PHE A 7 0.73 -14.80 12.19
C PHE A 7 0.24 -13.80 11.14
N THR A 8 -0.05 -12.58 11.58
CA THR A 8 -0.44 -11.47 10.70
C THR A 8 0.64 -10.40 10.74
N PHE A 9 0.96 -9.83 9.60
CA PHE A 9 2.00 -8.82 9.49
C PHE A 9 1.62 -7.72 8.50
N ASN A 10 2.30 -6.59 8.67
CA ASN A 10 2.28 -5.44 7.79
C ASN A 10 3.72 -4.91 7.73
N ILE A 11 4.35 -5.03 6.56
CA ILE A 11 5.74 -4.64 6.33
C ILE A 11 5.74 -3.54 5.28
N CYS A 12 6.26 -2.36 5.63
CA CYS A 12 6.52 -1.28 4.69
C CYS A 12 8.03 -1.06 4.64
N SER A 13 8.61 -1.26 3.46
CA SER A 13 10.03 -1.10 3.19
C SER A 13 10.23 0.05 2.20
N VAL A 14 11.30 0.80 2.39
CA VAL A 14 11.75 1.86 1.48
C VAL A 14 13.08 1.43 0.89
N ILE A 15 13.19 1.45 -0.44
CA ILE A 15 14.42 1.15 -1.18
C ILE A 15 14.93 2.47 -1.75
N TYR A 16 16.20 2.75 -1.48
CA TYR A 16 16.89 3.97 -1.88
C TYR A 16 17.50 3.84 -3.29
N PRO A 17 17.77 4.96 -3.98
CA PRO A 17 18.19 4.95 -5.38
C PRO A 17 19.48 4.15 -5.64
N ASP A 18 20.43 4.20 -4.70
CA ASP A 18 21.70 3.48 -4.71
C ASP A 18 21.54 1.96 -4.64
N GLN A 19 20.33 1.47 -4.33
CA GLN A 19 19.98 0.05 -4.18
C GLN A 19 19.08 -0.47 -5.31
N LEU A 20 18.70 0.37 -6.30
CA LEU A 20 17.72 0.04 -7.35
C LEU A 20 18.24 -0.88 -8.48
N ILE A 21 19.42 -1.48 -8.35
CA ILE A 21 19.99 -2.38 -9.38
C ILE A 21 19.05 -3.55 -9.69
N ASN A 22 18.25 -4.00 -8.72
CA ASN A 22 17.21 -5.00 -8.89
C ASN A 22 15.93 -4.57 -8.15
N VAL A 23 15.03 -3.85 -8.83
CA VAL A 23 13.74 -3.46 -8.26
C VAL A 23 12.84 -4.68 -8.09
N PRO A 24 12.44 -5.06 -6.87
CA PRO A 24 11.60 -6.23 -6.66
C PRO A 24 10.21 -5.99 -7.25
N LEU A 25 9.74 -6.90 -8.10
CA LEU A 25 8.37 -6.90 -8.59
C LEU A 25 7.43 -7.48 -7.54
N ASN A 26 6.13 -7.16 -7.65
CA ASN A 26 5.11 -7.73 -6.76
C ASN A 26 5.16 -9.27 -6.73
N GLU A 27 5.50 -9.91 -7.86
CA GLU A 27 5.62 -11.36 -7.97
C GLU A 27 6.85 -11.93 -7.25
N ASP A 28 7.99 -11.23 -7.27
CA ASP A 28 9.20 -11.62 -6.52
C ASP A 28 8.92 -11.60 -5.01
N ILE A 29 8.19 -10.57 -4.58
CA ILE A 29 7.76 -10.44 -3.18
C ILE A 29 6.83 -11.58 -2.81
N LYS A 30 5.78 -11.85 -3.59
CA LYS A 30 4.85 -12.97 -3.32
C LYS A 30 5.58 -14.30 -3.29
N TYR A 31 6.52 -14.52 -4.21
CA TYR A 31 7.33 -15.73 -4.27
C TYR A 31 8.17 -15.93 -3.00
N SER A 32 8.66 -14.85 -2.39
CA SER A 32 9.40 -14.91 -1.11
C SER A 32 8.57 -15.52 0.02
N PHE A 33 7.24 -15.45 -0.07
CA PHE A 33 6.32 -16.03 0.90
C PHE A 33 5.60 -17.29 0.41
N ARG A 34 6.03 -17.91 -0.70
CA ARG A 34 5.36 -19.10 -1.29
C ARG A 34 5.20 -20.29 -0.35
N ASN A 35 6.12 -20.44 0.62
CA ASN A 35 6.10 -21.52 1.61
C ASN A 35 5.36 -21.12 2.90
N PHE A 36 4.92 -19.87 2.99
CA PHE A 36 4.15 -19.38 4.10
C PHE A 36 2.72 -19.88 3.94
N GLN A 37 2.23 -20.69 4.88
CA GLN A 37 0.91 -21.33 4.81
C GLN A 37 -0.28 -20.35 4.78
N ASN A 38 -0.02 -19.04 4.80
CA ASN A 38 -1.02 -18.02 4.58
C ASN A 38 -1.03 -17.63 3.09
N ASN A 39 -1.96 -18.23 2.34
CA ASN A 39 -2.10 -18.01 0.89
C ASN A 39 -2.64 -16.62 0.51
N GLN A 40 -2.83 -15.72 1.48
CA GLN A 40 -3.46 -14.42 1.26
C GLN A 40 -2.49 -13.28 1.59
N ILE A 41 -1.28 -13.33 1.02
CA ILE A 41 -0.32 -12.23 1.12
C ILE A 41 -0.55 -11.29 -0.05
N ILE A 42 -0.72 -10.02 0.26
CA ILE A 42 -0.86 -8.95 -0.72
C ILE A 42 0.42 -8.13 -0.70
N SER A 43 0.87 -7.74 -1.88
CA SER A 43 2.00 -6.84 -2.10
C SER A 43 1.61 -5.71 -3.03
N SER A 44 2.15 -4.52 -2.76
CA SER A 44 2.13 -3.38 -3.67
C SER A 44 3.48 -2.70 -3.67
N VAL A 45 4.01 -2.44 -4.86
CA VAL A 45 5.25 -1.72 -5.09
C VAL A 45 4.94 -0.41 -5.79
N ASN A 46 5.44 0.68 -5.23
CA ASN A 46 5.24 2.04 -5.68
C ASN A 46 6.59 2.71 -5.92
N TYR A 47 6.80 3.23 -7.13
CA TYR A 47 7.95 4.07 -7.42
C TYR A 47 7.54 5.53 -7.42
N PHE A 48 8.22 6.33 -6.61
CA PHE A 48 8.02 7.77 -6.50
C PHE A 48 9.20 8.49 -7.13
N SER A 49 9.05 8.92 -8.38
CA SER A 49 10.07 9.61 -9.17
C SER A 49 10.64 10.87 -8.54
N ARG A 50 9.87 11.62 -7.75
CA ARG A 50 10.30 12.88 -7.13
C ARG A 50 11.31 12.66 -6.01
N THR A 51 11.11 11.59 -5.24
CA THR A 51 12.05 11.20 -4.17
C THR A 51 13.05 10.16 -4.64
N GLU A 52 12.85 9.62 -5.85
CA GLU A 52 13.56 8.46 -6.41
C GLU A 52 13.47 7.22 -5.49
N LEU A 53 12.46 7.17 -4.61
CA LEU A 53 12.28 6.09 -3.66
C LEU A 53 11.28 5.06 -4.18
N LEU A 54 11.58 3.79 -3.91
CA LEU A 54 10.63 2.71 -4.10
C LEU A 54 10.06 2.27 -2.75
N TYR A 55 8.75 2.28 -2.63
CA TYR A 55 8.04 1.77 -1.46
C TYR A 55 7.46 0.41 -1.79
N CYS A 56 7.82 -0.58 -0.98
CA CYS A 56 7.26 -1.91 -1.01
C CYS A 56 6.39 -2.10 0.23
N HIS A 57 5.13 -2.43 0.02
CA HIS A 57 4.20 -2.74 1.09
C HIS A 57 3.71 -4.17 0.95
N VAL A 58 3.87 -4.97 2.00
CA VAL A 58 3.47 -6.37 2.05
C VAL A 58 2.67 -6.63 3.32
N TYR A 59 1.53 -7.29 3.20
CA TYR A 59 0.72 -7.62 4.36
C TYR A 59 -0.07 -8.91 4.20
N SER A 60 -0.39 -9.51 5.35
CA SER A 60 -1.33 -10.63 5.43
C SER A 60 -2.77 -10.13 5.31
N TYR A 61 -3.59 -10.80 4.50
CA TYR A 61 -5.03 -10.58 4.43
C TYR A 61 -5.77 -11.55 5.38
N PRO A 62 -6.90 -11.12 5.99
CA PRO A 62 -7.42 -9.75 5.99
C PRO A 62 -6.51 -8.80 6.77
N TYR A 63 -6.45 -7.55 6.32
CA TYR A 63 -5.67 -6.50 6.98
C TYR A 63 -6.33 -6.10 8.31
N THR A 64 -5.63 -6.28 9.43
CA THR A 64 -6.19 -6.12 10.78
C THR A 64 -5.74 -4.84 11.49
N TRP A 65 -4.82 -4.07 10.91
CA TRP A 65 -4.29 -2.88 11.55
C TRP A 65 -5.24 -1.69 11.38
N THR A 66 -5.13 -0.71 12.28
CA THR A 66 -6.02 0.46 12.34
C THR A 66 -5.55 1.63 11.47
N PHE A 67 -4.35 1.56 10.92
CA PHE A 67 -3.78 2.59 10.06
C PHE A 67 -3.25 1.99 8.76
N TYR A 68 -3.33 2.74 7.66
CA TYR A 68 -2.70 2.38 6.39
C TYR A 68 -2.05 3.64 5.79
N HIS A 69 -0.73 3.66 5.72
CA HIS A 69 0.03 4.83 5.26
C HIS A 69 0.49 4.73 3.80
N LYS A 70 0.73 5.90 3.21
CA LYS A 70 1.26 6.12 1.85
C LYS A 70 0.54 5.33 0.75
N ILE A 71 -0.78 5.48 0.68
CA ILE A 71 -1.59 4.89 -0.40
C ILE A 71 -1.49 5.78 -1.65
N ALA A 72 -1.07 5.20 -2.77
CA ALA A 72 -0.85 5.88 -4.06
C ALA A 72 -1.93 5.52 -5.10
N ASN A 73 -1.95 6.21 -6.26
CA ASN A 73 -2.97 6.06 -7.30
C ASN A 73 -3.15 4.62 -7.78
N ASN A 74 -2.08 3.84 -7.83
CA ASN A 74 -2.09 2.44 -8.27
C ASN A 74 -2.72 1.48 -7.26
N PHE A 75 -3.23 1.98 -6.13
CA PHE A 75 -3.88 1.17 -5.12
C PHE A 75 -5.02 0.34 -5.75
N PRO A 76 -4.93 -1.01 -5.66
CA PRO A 76 -5.84 -1.89 -6.38
C PRO A 76 -7.24 -1.99 -5.75
N GLY A 77 -7.44 -1.39 -4.57
CA GLY A 77 -8.67 -1.53 -3.80
C GLY A 77 -8.64 -2.70 -2.83
N GLY A 78 -9.83 -3.19 -2.45
CA GLY A 78 -10.04 -4.24 -1.43
C GLY A 78 -10.72 -3.69 -0.17
N LEU A 79 -11.19 -4.55 0.73
CA LEU A 79 -11.99 -4.13 1.88
C LEU A 79 -11.20 -4.16 3.20
N PHE A 80 -11.02 -3.00 3.82
CA PHE A 80 -10.17 -2.80 5.00
C PHE A 80 -10.99 -2.39 6.23
N LYS A 81 -11.79 -3.33 6.76
CA LYS A 81 -12.75 -3.06 7.87
C LYS A 81 -12.10 -2.61 9.18
N CYS A 82 -10.82 -2.92 9.42
CA CYS A 82 -10.12 -2.57 10.65
C CYS A 82 -9.48 -1.17 10.60
N VAL A 83 -9.26 -0.63 9.41
CA VAL A 83 -8.58 0.65 9.22
C VAL A 83 -9.49 1.81 9.65
N ARG A 84 -8.89 2.77 10.35
CA ARG A 84 -9.51 3.98 10.88
C ARG A 84 -8.77 5.23 10.42
N GLU A 85 -7.48 5.11 10.09
CA GLU A 85 -6.63 6.23 9.73
C GLU A 85 -5.87 5.90 8.44
N ILE A 86 -5.95 6.78 7.45
CA ILE A 86 -5.22 6.61 6.19
C ILE A 86 -4.43 7.87 5.84
N SER A 87 -3.32 7.67 5.14
CA SER A 87 -2.60 8.77 4.48
C SER A 87 -2.40 8.46 3.00
N LEU A 88 -2.75 9.40 2.14
CA LEU A 88 -2.60 9.31 0.70
C LEU A 88 -1.36 10.09 0.29
N TYR A 89 -0.53 9.51 -0.58
CA TYR A 89 0.68 10.13 -1.13
C TYR A 89 0.91 9.59 -2.53
N ASP A 90 1.07 10.47 -3.50
CA ASP A 90 1.53 10.16 -4.84
C ASP A 90 2.35 11.33 -5.39
N ASP A 91 3.31 11.03 -6.26
CA ASP A 91 4.10 12.04 -6.95
C ASP A 91 3.36 12.68 -8.12
N ARG A 92 2.32 11.99 -8.62
CA ARG A 92 1.44 12.48 -9.67
C ARG A 92 0.13 12.97 -9.04
N PRO A 93 -0.58 13.91 -9.70
CA PRO A 93 -1.90 14.32 -9.25
C PRO A 93 -2.82 13.11 -9.03
N PHE A 94 -3.59 13.13 -7.94
CA PHE A 94 -4.53 12.05 -7.65
C PHE A 94 -5.63 11.97 -8.72
N GLU A 95 -5.88 10.75 -9.19
CA GLU A 95 -6.95 10.48 -10.15
C GLU A 95 -8.32 10.50 -9.45
N HIS A 96 -9.38 10.91 -10.16
CA HIS A 96 -10.73 10.89 -9.59
C HIS A 96 -11.14 9.47 -9.14
N ASP A 97 -10.89 8.48 -10.00
CA ASP A 97 -11.23 7.08 -9.72
C ASP A 97 -10.44 6.51 -8.54
N PHE A 98 -9.28 7.07 -8.21
CA PHE A 98 -8.54 6.70 -7.01
C PHE A 98 -9.34 7.03 -5.74
N PHE A 99 -9.94 8.21 -5.64
CA PHE A 99 -10.78 8.55 -4.48
C PHE A 99 -12.04 7.68 -4.38
N LEU A 100 -12.61 7.26 -5.53
CA LEU A 100 -13.70 6.28 -5.53
C LEU A 100 -13.25 4.93 -4.95
N ARG A 101 -12.06 4.44 -5.33
CA ARG A 101 -11.47 3.23 -4.74
C ARG A 101 -11.23 3.39 -3.24
N ILE A 102 -10.69 4.54 -2.80
CA ILE A 102 -10.46 4.81 -1.37
C ILE A 102 -11.77 4.76 -0.57
N THR A 103 -12.83 5.40 -1.04
CA THR A 103 -14.12 5.42 -0.31
C THR A 103 -14.74 4.03 -0.20
N GLN A 104 -14.65 3.21 -1.24
CA GLN A 104 -15.13 1.82 -1.23
C GLN A 104 -14.28 0.91 -0.33
N SER A 105 -12.97 1.15 -0.29
CA SER A 105 -12.03 0.30 0.43
C SER A 105 -12.03 0.49 1.94
N PHE A 106 -12.32 1.70 2.40
CA PHE A 106 -12.10 2.11 3.79
C PHE A 106 -13.37 2.66 4.46
N PRO A 107 -14.40 1.83 4.71
CA PRO A 107 -15.73 2.28 5.13
C PRO A 107 -15.80 2.91 6.55
N PHE A 108 -14.75 2.79 7.35
CA PHE A 108 -14.74 3.23 8.76
C PHE A 108 -13.62 4.24 9.07
N VAL A 109 -13.07 4.90 8.04
CA VAL A 109 -12.03 5.91 8.24
C VAL A 109 -12.60 7.13 8.96
N ARG A 110 -11.86 7.56 9.99
CA ARG A 110 -12.14 8.78 10.79
C ARG A 110 -11.06 9.85 10.61
N LYS A 111 -9.89 9.48 10.08
CA LYS A 111 -8.77 10.40 9.82
C LYS A 111 -8.18 10.13 8.45
N LEU A 112 -8.19 11.16 7.61
CA LEU A 112 -7.60 11.16 6.28
C LEU A 112 -6.54 12.25 6.24
N THR A 113 -5.31 11.88 5.90
CA THR A 113 -4.23 12.82 5.56
C THR A 113 -3.96 12.72 4.07
N ILE A 114 -3.89 13.84 3.38
CA ILE A 114 -3.56 13.89 1.95
C ILE A 114 -2.33 14.76 1.80
N ASP A 115 -1.28 14.20 1.22
CA ASP A 115 -0.12 14.96 0.79
C ASP A 115 -0.20 15.10 -0.73
N ASN A 116 -0.46 16.32 -1.19
CA ASN A 116 -0.60 16.64 -2.60
C ASN A 116 0.45 17.68 -2.99
N HIS A 117 1.39 17.26 -3.81
CA HIS A 117 2.50 18.11 -4.23
C HIS A 117 2.23 18.82 -5.56
N GLU A 118 1.40 18.25 -6.43
CA GLU A 118 1.11 18.77 -7.75
C GLU A 118 -0.40 18.91 -7.95
N PRO A 119 -0.90 20.09 -8.35
CA PRO A 119 -2.32 20.26 -8.63
C PRO A 119 -2.75 19.43 -9.85
N GLN A 120 -3.98 18.92 -9.84
CA GLN A 120 -4.55 18.29 -11.03
C GLN A 120 -4.84 19.38 -12.07
N HIS A 121 -4.23 19.28 -13.26
CA HIS A 121 -4.56 20.19 -14.36
C HIS A 121 -5.96 19.84 -14.90
N ASN A 122 -6.93 20.71 -14.61
CA ASN A 122 -8.24 20.63 -15.24
C ASN A 122 -8.10 21.05 -16.72
N ASN A 123 -8.02 20.08 -17.63
CA ASN A 123 -8.29 20.34 -19.03
C ASN A 123 -9.82 20.47 -19.18
N HIS A 124 -10.34 21.69 -19.04
CA HIS A 124 -11.70 22.06 -19.45
C HIS A 124 -11.72 22.44 -20.92
#